data_AF-A0A3D3TLE0-F1
#
_entry.id   AF-A0A3D3TLE0-F1
#
_cell.length_a   1.000
_cell.length_b   1.000
_cell.length_c   1.000
_cell.angle_alpha   90.00
_cell.angle_beta   90.00
_cell.angle_gamma   90.00
#
_symmetry.space_group_name_H-M   'P 1'
#
loop_
_entity.id
_entity.type
_entity.pdbx_description
1 polymer ?
#
loop_
_entity_poly.entity_id
_entity_poly.type
_entity_poly.pdbx_seq_one_letter_code
_entity_poly.pdbx_strand_id
1 'polypeptide(L)'
;MMRKLIIAGVLTLIVLAGGIPLYVQRYFKEEVVAGPSVTNVFKLSKYFDGIEGTIADTDVFELKGAEEGGKTLIIAGTHANEPSAALLAYFFIENLEVEKGT
;
A
#
# COMPACT_ATOMS: atom_id res chain seq x y z
N MET A 1 41.62 11.74 21.60
CA MET A 1 40.48 10.81 21.78
C MET A 1 39.15 11.56 21.71
N MET A 2 38.98 12.62 22.51
CA MET A 2 37.78 13.48 22.55
C MET A 2 37.25 13.92 21.16
N ARG A 3 38.11 14.46 20.29
CA ARG A 3 37.71 14.90 18.92
C ARG A 3 37.08 13.77 18.10
N LYS A 4 37.58 12.54 18.21
CA LYS A 4 37.04 11.39 17.47
C LYS A 4 35.65 11.02 17.97
N LEU A 5 35.42 11.10 19.28
CA LEU A 5 34.11 10.85 19.90
C LEU A 5 33.08 11.91 19.51
N ILE A 6 33.47 13.19 19.45
CA ILE A 6 32.60 14.28 18.99
C ILE A 6 32.17 14.04 17.54
N ILE A 7 33.12 13.73 16.65
CA ILE A 7 32.82 13.46 15.24
C ILE A 7 31.88 12.25 15.11
N ALA A 8 32.17 11.16 15.83
CA ALA A 8 31.31 9.97 15.83
C ALA A 8 29.89 10.29 16.33
N GLY A 9 29.78 11.10 17.40
CA GLY A 9 28.49 11.56 17.92
C GLY A 9 27.70 12.36 16.88
N VAL A 10 28.34 13.33 16.22
CA VAL A 10 27.69 14.14 15.17
C VAL A 10 27.25 13.28 13.98
N LEU A 11 28.09 12.36 13.51
CA LEU A 11 27.72 11.44 12.42
C LEU A 11 26.54 10.54 12.80
N THR A 12 26.52 10.07 14.05
CA THR A 12 25.40 9.26 14.56
C THR A 12 24.11 10.06 14.57
N LEU A 13 24.16 11.32 15.04
CA LEU A 13 23.00 12.21 15.02
C LEU A 13 22.49 12.49 13.60
N ILE A 14 23.38 12.68 12.62
CA ILE A 14 23.00 12.86 11.21
C ILE A 14 22.31 11.60 10.67
N VAL A 15 22.87 10.42 10.92
CA VAL A 15 22.29 9.15 10.48
C VAL A 15 20.92 8.93 11.12
N LEU A 16 20.75 9.23 12.41
CA LEU A 16 19.46 9.09 13.08
C LEU A 16 18.45 10.11 12.56
N ALA A 17 18.85 11.36 12.35
CA ALA A 17 17.99 12.42 11.85
C ALA A 17 17.43 12.12 10.44
N GLY A 18 18.22 11.49 9.57
CA GLY A 18 17.75 11.05 8.24
C GLY A 18 17.12 9.65 8.24
N GLY A 19 17.65 8.74 9.05
CA GLY A 19 17.25 7.33 9.07
C GLY A 19 15.90 7.07 9.74
N ILE A 20 15.58 7.80 10.82
CA ILE A 20 14.30 7.63 11.52
C ILE A 20 13.11 7.98 10.60
N PRO A 21 13.07 9.14 9.91
CA PRO A 21 11.97 9.46 9.00
C PRO A 21 11.83 8.44 7.87
N LEU A 22 12.92 7.99 7.25
CA LEU A 22 12.89 6.99 6.19
C LEU A 22 12.37 5.64 6.69
N TYR A 23 12.75 5.25 7.91
CA TYR A 23 12.23 4.05 8.55
C TYR A 23 10.72 4.18 8.80
N VAL A 24 10.28 5.29 9.37
CA VAL A 24 8.85 5.56 9.62
C VAL A 24 8.06 5.54 8.31
N GLN A 25 8.55 6.20 7.27
CA GLN A 25 7.88 6.23 5.96
C GLN A 25 7.78 4.81 5.35
N ARG A 26 8.83 4.00 5.45
CA ARG A 26 8.83 2.62 4.91
C ARG A 26 7.78 1.72 5.58
N TYR A 27 7.50 1.94 6.86
CA TYR A 27 6.54 1.14 7.63
C TYR A 27 5.22 1.87 7.89
N PHE A 28 5.02 3.03 7.24
CA PHE A 28 3.74 3.71 7.27
C PHE A 28 2.71 2.80 6.58
N LYS A 29 1.59 2.58 7.26
CA LYS A 29 0.49 1.79 6.71
C LYS A 29 -0.56 2.77 6.23
N GLU A 30 -0.75 2.88 4.92
CA GLU A 30 -1.88 3.62 4.39
C GLU A 30 -3.19 2.96 4.84
N GLU A 31 -4.14 3.79 5.27
CA GLU A 31 -5.51 3.34 5.52
C GLU A 31 -6.27 3.41 4.21
N VAL A 32 -6.99 2.34 3.87
CA VAL A 32 -7.89 2.27 2.72
C VAL A 32 -9.25 1.86 3.26
N VAL A 33 -10.27 2.68 3.05
CA VAL A 33 -11.62 2.40 3.54
C VAL A 33 -12.39 1.59 2.51
N ALA A 34 -13.06 0.52 2.93
CA ALA A 34 -13.93 -0.24 2.04
C ALA A 34 -15.16 0.61 1.67
N GLY A 35 -15.26 0.99 0.39
CA GLY A 35 -16.38 1.75 -0.15
C GLY A 35 -17.66 0.93 -0.34
N PRO A 36 -18.74 1.58 -0.82
CA PRO A 36 -20.09 1.00 -0.85
C PRO A 36 -20.22 -0.26 -1.71
N SER A 37 -19.44 -0.38 -2.79
CA SER A 37 -19.47 -1.56 -3.67
C SER A 37 -18.44 -2.63 -3.33
N VAL A 38 -17.61 -2.43 -2.30
CA VAL A 38 -16.65 -3.46 -1.86
C VAL A 38 -17.43 -4.59 -1.18
N THR A 39 -17.48 -5.75 -1.83
CA THR A 39 -18.21 -6.93 -1.32
C THR A 39 -17.31 -7.95 -0.62
N ASN A 40 -16.00 -7.88 -0.87
CA ASN A 40 -15.04 -8.81 -0.30
C ASN A 40 -13.64 -8.19 -0.28
N VAL A 41 -12.85 -8.54 0.74
CA VAL A 41 -11.44 -8.19 0.86
C VAL A 41 -10.67 -9.44 1.24
N PHE A 42 -9.65 -9.78 0.46
CA PHE A 42 -8.85 -10.98 0.72
C PHE A 42 -7.39 -10.77 0.32
N LYS A 43 -6.51 -11.66 0.79
CA LYS A 43 -5.08 -11.59 0.52
C LYS A 43 -4.71 -12.09 -0.87
N LEU A 44 -3.73 -11.43 -1.52
CA LEU A 44 -3.23 -11.83 -2.84
C LEU A 44 -2.67 -13.25 -2.82
N SER A 45 -2.16 -13.72 -1.68
CA SER A 45 -1.71 -15.09 -1.45
C SER A 45 -2.79 -16.16 -1.71
N LYS A 46 -4.08 -15.78 -1.78
CA LYS A 46 -5.15 -16.66 -2.30
C LYS A 46 -4.84 -17.19 -3.70
N TYR A 47 -4.12 -16.43 -4.53
CA TYR A 47 -3.74 -16.84 -5.89
C TYR A 47 -2.34 -17.44 -5.98
N PHE A 48 -1.44 -17.09 -5.05
CA PHE A 48 -0.09 -17.65 -4.98
C PHE A 48 0.38 -17.71 -3.52
N ASP A 49 0.41 -18.90 -2.95
CA ASP A 49 0.78 -19.15 -1.54
C ASP A 49 2.22 -18.72 -1.19
N GLY A 50 3.15 -18.75 -2.16
CA GLY A 50 4.55 -18.41 -1.95
C GLY A 50 4.84 -16.97 -1.50
N ILE A 51 3.85 -16.07 -1.54
CA ILE A 51 3.98 -14.69 -1.01
C ILE A 51 3.30 -14.49 0.34
N GLU A 52 2.65 -15.51 0.92
CA GLU A 52 1.93 -15.38 2.19
C GLU A 52 2.82 -14.79 3.30
N GLY A 53 2.31 -13.76 3.98
CA GLY A 53 3.03 -13.06 5.05
C GLY A 53 4.19 -12.17 4.60
N THR A 54 4.47 -12.08 3.30
CA THR A 54 5.47 -11.15 2.75
C THR A 54 4.85 -9.76 2.54
N ILE A 55 5.69 -8.75 2.29
CA ILE A 55 5.23 -7.40 1.91
C ILE A 55 4.46 -7.38 0.57
N ALA A 56 4.58 -8.44 -0.24
CA ALA A 56 3.85 -8.57 -1.49
C ALA A 56 2.45 -9.16 -1.31
N ASP A 57 2.09 -9.61 -0.10
CA ASP A 57 0.75 -10.13 0.21
C ASP A 57 -0.25 -9.00 0.50
N THR A 58 -0.53 -8.24 -0.56
CA THR A 58 -1.42 -7.08 -0.51
C THR A 58 -2.88 -7.51 -0.37
N ASP A 59 -3.71 -6.61 0.14
CA ASP A 59 -5.16 -6.79 0.10
C ASP A 59 -5.68 -6.61 -1.34
N VAL A 60 -6.64 -7.45 -1.71
CA VAL A 60 -7.40 -7.40 -2.96
C VAL A 60 -8.83 -7.04 -2.60
N PHE A 61 -9.30 -5.91 -3.14
CA PHE A 61 -10.65 -5.40 -2.95
C PHE A 61 -11.52 -5.81 -4.13
N GLU A 62 -12.55 -6.62 -3.88
CA GLU A 62 -13.51 -7.04 -4.90
C GLU A 62 -14.74 -6.14 -4.82
N LEU A 63 -14.89 -5.28 -5.83
CA LEU A 63 -16.06 -4.42 -5.99
C LEU A 63 -17.06 -5.11 -6.90
N LYS A 64 -18.32 -5.24 -6.49
CA LYS A 64 -19.31 -5.99 -7.27
C LYS A 64 -20.66 -5.27 -7.30
N GLY A 65 -21.21 -5.13 -8.50
CA GLY A 65 -22.55 -4.59 -8.71
C GLY A 65 -23.68 -5.60 -8.52
N ALA A 66 -24.90 -5.08 -8.45
CA ALA A 66 -26.11 -5.90 -8.28
C ALA A 66 -26.46 -6.70 -9.52
N GLU A 67 -26.12 -6.21 -10.71
CA GLU A 67 -26.39 -6.87 -12.00
C GLU A 67 -25.15 -7.56 -12.58
N GLU A 68 -25.35 -8.58 -13.40
CA GLU A 68 -24.27 -9.18 -14.17
C GLU A 68 -23.72 -8.18 -15.22
N GLY A 69 -22.41 -8.24 -15.44
CA GLY A 69 -21.71 -7.31 -16.33
C GLY A 69 -20.27 -7.75 -16.59
N GLY A 70 -19.51 -6.85 -17.19
CA GLY A 70 -18.10 -7.07 -17.52
C GLY A 70 -17.21 -7.22 -16.28
N LYS A 71 -15.97 -7.63 -16.51
CA LYS A 71 -14.95 -7.70 -15.46
C LYS A 71 -13.77 -6.80 -15.75
N THR A 72 -13.29 -6.08 -14.74
CA THR A 72 -12.10 -5.22 -14.85
C THR A 72 -11.12 -5.52 -13.73
N LEU A 73 -9.83 -5.61 -14.06
CA LEU A 73 -8.76 -5.73 -13.09
C LEU A 73 -7.94 -4.44 -13.07
N ILE A 74 -7.82 -3.84 -11.89
CA ILE A 74 -6.98 -2.66 -11.65
C ILE A 74 -5.82 -3.07 -10.76
N ILE A 75 -4.60 -2.86 -11.26
CA ILE A 75 -3.36 -3.01 -10.49
C ILE A 75 -2.65 -1.67 -10.54
N ALA A 76 -2.29 -1.15 -9.37
CA ALA A 76 -1.64 0.15 -9.24
C ALA A 76 -0.59 0.12 -8.13
N GLY A 77 0.31 1.10 -8.12
CA GLY A 77 1.33 1.23 -7.08
C GLY A 77 2.46 0.19 -7.16
N THR A 78 2.68 -0.43 -8.33
CA THR A 78 3.80 -1.37 -8.52
C THR A 78 5.16 -0.75 -8.17
N HIS A 79 5.32 0.54 -8.47
CA HIS A 79 6.45 1.33 -8.00
C HIS A 79 5.98 2.38 -6.97
N ALA A 80 6.62 2.41 -5.81
CA ALA A 80 6.26 3.33 -4.72
C ALA A 80 6.43 4.82 -5.09
N ASN A 81 7.23 5.12 -6.12
CA ASN A 81 7.45 6.48 -6.62
C ASN A 81 6.47 6.91 -7.72
N GLU A 82 5.43 6.11 -8.02
CA GLU A 82 4.38 6.41 -9.00
C GLU A 82 3.01 6.61 -8.30
N PRO A 83 2.83 7.65 -7.47
CA PRO A 83 1.70 7.76 -6.55
C PRO A 83 0.36 8.03 -7.23
N SER A 84 0.34 8.52 -8.47
CA SER A 84 -0.88 8.93 -9.16
C SER A 84 -1.83 7.76 -9.40
N ALA A 85 -1.31 6.63 -9.87
CA ALA A 85 -2.13 5.43 -10.10
C ALA A 85 -2.57 4.79 -8.77
N ALA A 86 -1.71 4.79 -7.75
CA ALA A 86 -2.05 4.27 -6.42
C ALA A 86 -3.21 5.06 -5.80
N LEU A 87 -3.14 6.39 -5.85
CA LEU A 87 -4.19 7.26 -5.35
C LEU A 87 -5.52 7.07 -6.10
N LEU A 88 -5.48 6.86 -7.42
CA LEU A 88 -6.68 6.55 -8.19
C LEU A 88 -7.31 5.22 -7.76
N ALA A 89 -6.50 4.20 -7.50
CA ALA A 89 -7.00 2.92 -7.01
C ALA A 89 -7.69 3.06 -5.64
N TYR A 90 -7.11 3.84 -4.72
CA TYR A 90 -7.74 4.14 -3.42
C TYR A 90 -9.06 4.89 -3.60
N PHE A 91 -9.08 5.89 -4.47
CA PHE A 91 -10.30 6.64 -4.78
C PHE A 91 -11.41 5.73 -5.31
N PHE A 92 -11.09 4.77 -6.18
CA PHE A 92 -12.06 3.78 -6.65
C PHE A 92 -12.51 2.83 -5.55
N ILE A 93 -11.60 2.28 -4.74
CA ILE A 93 -11.97 1.39 -3.64
C ILE A 93 -12.94 2.08 -2.67
N GLU A 94 -12.70 3.35 -2.37
CA GLU A 94 -13.45 4.11 -1.37
C GLU A 94 -14.78 4.67 -1.90
N ASN A 95 -14.86 5.00 -3.19
CA ASN A 95 -15.97 5.81 -3.73
C ASN A 95 -16.66 5.23 -4.97
N LEU A 96 -16.09 4.23 -5.64
CA LEU A 96 -16.70 3.70 -6.86
C LEU A 96 -17.96 2.90 -6.52
N GLU A 97 -19.09 3.36 -7.05
CA GLU A 97 -20.33 2.60 -7.06
C GLU A 97 -20.43 1.79 -8.35
N VAL A 98 -20.38 0.47 -8.22
CA VAL A 98 -20.51 -0.47 -9.34
C VAL A 98 -21.96 -0.91 -9.43
N GLU A 99 -22.63 -0.60 -10.54
CA GLU A 99 -24.00 -1.06 -10.78
C GLU A 99 -24.03 -2.48 -11.38
N LYS A 100 -23.11 -2.77 -12.32
CA LYS A 100 -23.05 -4.04 -13.06
C LYS A 100 -21.63 -4.56 -13.17
N GLY A 101 -21.46 -5.87 -12.98
CA GLY A 101 -20.18 -6.54 -13.15
C GLY A 101 -19.29 -6.54 -11.90
N THR A 102 -17.99 -6.71 -12.12
CA THR A 102 -16.98 -6.81 -11.05
C THR A 102 -15.66 -6.19 -11.49
#